data_AF-A0A959NM32-F1
#
_entry.id   AF-A0A959NM32-F1
#
_cell.length_a   1.000
_cell.length_b   1.000
_cell.length_c   1.000
_cell.angle_alpha   90.00
_cell.angle_beta   90.00
_cell.angle_gamma   90.00
#
_symmetry.space_group_name_H-M   'P 1'
#
loop_
_entity.id
_entity.type
_entity.pdbx_description
1 polymer ?
#
loop_
_entity_poly.entity_id
_entity_poly.type
_entity_poly.pdbx_seq_one_letter_code
_entity_poly.pdbx_strand_id
1 'polypeptide(L)'
;MFPLILPPDIPYWQVALGISFGVVIGKEVFGGVGMNILNPALTARAFLFFAYPAQISGDKVWVAVDGISSATPLAEFADKAMTISVSWWDAFIGLIPGSMGETSTIAILIGAVILIVSQIGSWKIMLNVLLGMIIMSSIFNLIGSSTNPMFQVTPLWHLVTGGFAFGAVFMATDPVSAAMTENGKIFYGLLIGILVVLVRVVNPAFPEGMMLAILFGNVFAPIIDKIFINSNIKRRLAKNGL
;
A
#
# COMPACT_ATOMS: atom_id res chain seq x y z
N MET A 1 -1.75 8.15 -11.11
CA MET A 1 -1.99 7.18 -10.02
C MET A 1 -3.31 7.39 -9.32
N PHE A 2 -3.66 8.62 -8.92
CA PHE A 2 -4.88 8.87 -8.14
C PHE A 2 -6.20 8.33 -8.73
N PRO A 3 -6.50 8.45 -10.04
CA PRO A 3 -7.75 7.89 -10.58
C PRO A 3 -7.82 6.35 -10.51
N LEU A 4 -6.66 5.68 -10.52
CA LEU A 4 -6.59 4.21 -10.56
C LEU A 4 -6.87 3.55 -9.21
N ILE A 5 -6.81 4.32 -8.12
CA ILE A 5 -7.01 3.85 -6.75
C ILE A 5 -8.36 4.28 -6.16
N LEU A 6 -9.23 4.85 -7.00
CA LEU A 6 -10.57 5.24 -6.62
C LEU A 6 -11.59 4.24 -7.15
N PRO A 7 -12.77 4.18 -6.53
CA PRO A 7 -13.90 3.45 -7.09
C PRO A 7 -14.36 4.04 -8.43
N PRO A 8 -14.92 3.22 -9.33
CA PRO A 8 -15.34 3.67 -10.66
C PRO A 8 -16.46 4.72 -10.63
N ASP A 9 -17.39 4.63 -9.67
CA ASP A 9 -18.57 5.50 -9.60
C ASP A 9 -18.40 6.72 -8.67
N ILE A 10 -17.16 7.02 -8.27
CA ILE A 10 -16.92 8.15 -7.36
C ILE A 10 -17.34 9.48 -8.04
N PRO A 11 -18.09 10.36 -7.35
CA PRO A 11 -18.49 11.64 -7.92
C PRO A 11 -17.29 12.51 -8.32
N TYR A 12 -17.31 13.08 -9.52
CA TYR A 12 -16.18 13.86 -10.06
C TYR A 12 -15.77 15.05 -9.19
N TRP A 13 -16.71 15.66 -8.45
CA TRP A 13 -16.39 16.74 -7.53
C TRP A 13 -15.54 16.26 -6.34
N GLN A 14 -15.74 15.03 -5.86
CA GLN A 14 -14.89 14.44 -4.81
C GLN A 14 -13.50 14.15 -5.35
N VAL A 15 -13.39 13.69 -6.59
CA VAL A 15 -12.09 13.52 -7.26
C VAL A 15 -11.36 14.86 -7.33
N ALA A 16 -12.04 15.93 -7.74
CA ALA A 16 -11.46 17.27 -7.81
C ALA A 16 -10.99 17.77 -6.43
N LEU A 17 -11.80 17.60 -5.39
CA LEU A 17 -11.41 17.96 -4.02
C LEU A 17 -10.24 17.13 -3.50
N GLY A 18 -10.25 15.82 -3.74
CA GLY A 18 -9.18 14.90 -3.33
C GLY A 18 -7.84 15.26 -3.98
N ILE A 19 -7.82 15.47 -5.30
CA ILE A 19 -6.61 15.90 -6.01
C ILE A 19 -6.15 17.26 -5.49
N SER A 20 -7.07 18.21 -5.31
CA SER A 20 -6.74 19.54 -4.80
C SER A 20 -6.09 19.45 -3.43
N PHE A 21 -6.64 18.64 -2.52
CA PHE A 21 -6.06 18.41 -1.20
C PHE A 21 -4.68 17.76 -1.29
N GLY A 22 -4.54 16.66 -2.04
CA GLY A 22 -3.26 15.95 -2.16
C GLY A 22 -2.17 16.79 -2.81
N VAL A 23 -2.49 17.60 -3.82
CA VAL A 23 -1.53 18.49 -4.48
C VAL A 23 -1.19 19.67 -3.57
N VAL A 24 -2.18 20.41 -3.08
CA VAL A 24 -1.90 21.61 -2.28
C VAL A 24 -1.23 21.23 -0.95
N ILE A 25 -1.87 20.36 -0.17
CA ILE A 25 -1.40 20.02 1.18
C ILE A 25 -0.29 18.98 1.13
N GLY A 26 -0.43 17.93 0.31
CA GLY A 26 0.53 16.83 0.27
C GLY A 26 1.83 17.13 -0.47
N LYS A 27 1.86 18.19 -1.30
CA LYS A 27 3.01 18.49 -2.16
C LYS A 27 3.42 19.97 -2.14
N GLU A 28 2.55 20.89 -2.53
CA GLU A 28 2.94 22.29 -2.78
C GLU A 28 3.29 23.05 -1.50
N VAL A 29 2.59 22.79 -0.38
CA VAL A 29 2.92 23.40 0.94
C VAL A 29 4.35 23.08 1.40
N PHE A 30 4.92 21.96 0.95
CA PHE A 30 6.29 21.56 1.31
C PHE A 30 7.36 22.06 0.33
N GLY A 31 6.98 22.89 -0.65
CA GLY A 31 7.91 23.44 -1.65
C GLY A 31 7.88 22.73 -3.01
N GLY A 32 6.86 21.91 -3.26
CA GLY A 32 6.59 21.36 -4.60
C GLY A 32 7.31 20.03 -4.91
N VAL A 33 7.63 19.82 -6.19
CA VAL A 33 8.23 18.56 -6.68
C VAL A 33 9.62 18.36 -6.08
N GLY A 34 9.86 17.22 -5.44
CA GLY A 34 11.17 16.87 -4.87
C GLY A 34 11.29 17.15 -3.37
N MET A 35 10.30 17.80 -2.76
CA MET A 35 10.29 18.13 -1.32
C MET A 35 9.08 17.52 -0.58
N ASN A 36 8.25 16.72 -1.26
CA ASN A 36 7.08 16.11 -0.64
C ASN A 36 7.47 14.99 0.33
N ILE A 37 7.11 15.17 1.60
CA ILE A 37 7.34 14.17 2.66
C ILE A 37 6.44 12.95 2.44
N LEU A 38 5.21 13.16 1.96
CA LEU A 38 4.19 12.14 1.76
C LEU A 38 3.94 11.89 0.27
N ASN A 39 3.40 10.73 -0.06
CA ASN A 39 2.97 10.45 -1.43
C ASN A 39 1.66 11.23 -1.70
N PRO A 40 1.64 12.21 -2.63
CA PRO A 40 0.50 13.11 -2.78
C PRO A 40 -0.80 12.41 -3.21
N ALA A 41 -0.68 11.34 -4.01
CA ALA A 41 -1.84 10.56 -4.44
C ALA A 41 -2.45 9.76 -3.28
N LEU A 42 -1.61 9.22 -2.39
CA LEU A 42 -2.11 8.55 -1.18
C LEU A 42 -2.65 9.55 -0.16
N THR A 43 -2.06 10.75 -0.04
CA THR A 43 -2.60 11.83 0.79
C THR A 43 -3.99 12.24 0.33
N ALA A 44 -4.20 12.37 -0.99
CA ALA A 44 -5.51 12.62 -1.58
C ALA A 44 -6.51 11.49 -1.26
N ARG A 45 -6.08 10.22 -1.40
CA ARG A 45 -6.93 9.07 -1.10
C ARG A 45 -7.28 9.02 0.39
N ALA A 46 -6.33 9.29 1.28
CA ALA A 46 -6.55 9.31 2.72
C ALA A 46 -7.55 10.41 3.12
N PHE A 47 -7.46 11.58 2.50
CA PHE A 47 -8.45 12.64 2.70
C PHE A 47 -9.86 12.19 2.33
N LEU A 48 -10.04 11.62 1.13
CA LEU A 48 -11.36 11.10 0.72
C LEU A 48 -11.83 9.94 1.59
N PHE A 49 -10.90 9.08 2.02
CA PHE A 49 -11.17 7.94 2.88
C PHE A 49 -11.79 8.35 4.22
N PHE A 50 -11.26 9.40 4.84
CA PHE A 50 -11.76 9.87 6.13
C PHE A 50 -12.90 10.89 6.01
N ALA A 51 -12.93 11.72 4.95
CA ALA A 51 -13.95 12.76 4.78
C ALA A 51 -15.25 12.22 4.13
N TYR A 52 -15.13 11.24 3.22
CA TYR A 52 -16.24 10.70 2.43
C TYR A 52 -16.24 9.17 2.40
N PRO A 53 -16.31 8.48 3.57
CA PRO A 53 -16.17 7.03 3.65
C PRO A 53 -17.24 6.27 2.85
N ALA A 54 -18.45 6.83 2.71
CA ALA A 54 -19.56 6.17 2.03
C ALA A 54 -19.31 5.92 0.53
N GLN A 55 -18.47 6.75 -0.11
CA GLN A 55 -18.17 6.67 -1.55
C GLN A 55 -16.80 6.04 -1.84
N ILE A 56 -16.11 5.50 -0.84
CA ILE A 56 -14.76 4.93 -0.99
C ILE A 56 -14.56 3.64 -0.19
N SER A 57 -15.51 3.30 0.68
CA SER A 57 -15.48 2.10 1.52
C SER A 57 -16.80 1.32 1.39
N GLY A 58 -16.72 0.01 1.62
CA GLY A 58 -17.86 -0.92 1.51
C GLY A 58 -17.97 -1.62 0.16
N ASP A 59 -18.86 -2.60 0.05
CA ASP A 59 -18.87 -3.55 -1.08
C ASP A 59 -19.60 -3.03 -2.33
N LYS A 60 -20.52 -2.07 -2.17
CA LYS A 60 -21.34 -1.56 -3.27
C LYS A 60 -20.60 -0.62 -4.21
N VAL A 61 -19.49 -0.04 -3.77
CA VAL A 61 -18.81 1.04 -4.51
C VAL A 61 -17.89 0.49 -5.61
N TRP A 62 -17.61 -0.80 -5.59
CA TRP A 62 -16.62 -1.42 -6.49
C TRP A 62 -17.21 -2.06 -7.75
N VAL A 63 -18.53 -2.00 -7.91
CA VAL A 63 -19.24 -2.56 -9.07
C VAL A 63 -20.03 -1.44 -9.74
N ALA A 64 -19.76 -1.20 -11.03
CA ALA A 64 -20.37 -0.12 -11.82
C ALA A 64 -21.88 -0.27 -12.09
N VAL A 65 -22.48 -1.39 -11.67
CA VAL A 65 -23.89 -1.72 -11.93
C VAL A 65 -24.70 -1.49 -10.67
N ASP A 66 -25.62 -0.53 -10.73
CA ASP A 66 -26.54 -0.23 -9.64
C ASP A 66 -27.37 -1.48 -9.27
N GLY A 67 -27.41 -1.79 -7.98
CA GLY A 67 -28.15 -2.94 -7.42
C GLY A 67 -27.39 -4.26 -7.30
N ILE A 68 -26.17 -4.41 -7.85
CA ILE A 68 -25.33 -5.61 -7.64
C ILE A 68 -24.24 -5.28 -6.62
N SER A 69 -24.33 -5.88 -5.43
CA SER A 69 -23.27 -5.81 -4.42
C SER A 69 -22.33 -6.99 -4.60
N SER A 70 -21.05 -6.74 -4.86
CA SER A 70 -20.01 -7.78 -4.88
C SER A 70 -18.94 -7.42 -3.85
N ALA A 71 -18.77 -8.28 -2.84
CA ALA A 71 -17.77 -8.07 -1.82
C ALA A 71 -16.37 -8.18 -2.42
N THR A 72 -15.47 -7.30 -2.00
CA THR A 72 -14.06 -7.47 -2.37
C THR A 72 -13.54 -8.75 -1.71
N PRO A 73 -12.61 -9.50 -2.34
CA PRO A 73 -12.07 -10.72 -1.73
C PRO A 73 -11.54 -10.48 -0.32
N LEU A 74 -10.98 -9.30 -0.07
CA LEU A 74 -10.45 -8.88 1.24
C LEU A 74 -11.56 -8.69 2.29
N ALA A 75 -12.74 -8.23 1.88
CA ALA A 75 -13.92 -8.17 2.76
C ALA A 75 -14.49 -9.57 3.03
N GLU A 76 -14.51 -10.46 2.02
CA GLU A 76 -14.91 -11.86 2.21
C GLU A 76 -14.01 -12.60 3.21
N PHE A 77 -12.69 -12.37 3.15
CA PHE A 77 -11.74 -12.93 4.13
C PHE A 77 -11.94 -12.40 5.55
N ALA A 78 -12.53 -11.22 5.72
CA ALA A 78 -12.79 -10.62 7.03
C ALA A 78 -14.08 -11.15 7.67
N ASP A 79 -15.05 -11.56 6.86
CA ASP A 79 -16.33 -12.09 7.33
C ASP A 79 -16.24 -13.61 7.60
N LYS A 80 -16.71 -14.04 8.77
CA LYS A 80 -16.75 -15.46 9.15
C LYS A 80 -17.85 -16.24 8.43
N ALA A 81 -18.90 -15.54 8.01
CA ALA A 81 -20.07 -16.15 7.39
C ALA A 81 -19.91 -16.30 5.86
N MET A 82 -18.96 -15.60 5.25
CA MET A 82 -18.75 -15.64 3.81
C MET A 82 -17.70 -16.68 3.43
N THR A 83 -18.02 -17.51 2.43
CA THR A 83 -17.04 -18.35 1.75
C THR A 83 -16.39 -17.56 0.63
N ILE A 84 -15.07 -17.70 0.46
CA ILE A 84 -14.31 -17.07 -0.63
C ILE A 84 -14.96 -17.49 -1.95
N SER A 85 -15.56 -16.52 -2.66
CA SER A 85 -16.30 -16.77 -3.89
C SER A 85 -15.38 -16.81 -5.13
N VAL A 86 -14.15 -16.34 -4.96
CA VAL A 86 -13.20 -16.07 -6.04
C VAL A 86 -12.08 -17.12 -6.09
N SER A 87 -11.78 -17.62 -7.29
CA SER A 87 -10.61 -18.46 -7.52
C SER A 87 -9.31 -17.65 -7.45
N TRP A 88 -8.23 -18.25 -6.94
CA TRP A 88 -6.93 -17.59 -6.88
C TRP A 88 -6.46 -17.08 -8.25
N TRP A 89 -6.73 -17.84 -9.33
CA TRP A 89 -6.37 -17.45 -10.69
C TRP A 89 -7.17 -16.24 -11.19
N ASP A 90 -8.45 -16.14 -10.83
CA ASP A 90 -9.29 -15.00 -11.17
C ASP A 90 -8.81 -13.74 -10.46
N ALA A 91 -8.39 -13.88 -9.19
CA ALA A 91 -7.76 -12.80 -8.43
C ALA A 91 -6.39 -12.40 -9.02
N PHE A 92 -5.60 -13.35 -9.50
CA PHE A 92 -4.28 -13.08 -10.09
C PHE A 92 -4.37 -12.33 -11.43
N ILE A 93 -5.34 -12.71 -12.27
CA ILE A 93 -5.61 -12.08 -13.56
C ILE A 93 -6.31 -10.72 -13.36
N GLY A 94 -7.16 -10.61 -12.34
CA GLY A 94 -7.86 -9.39 -11.96
C GLY A 94 -9.33 -9.34 -12.34
N LEU A 95 -9.99 -10.50 -12.41
CA LEU A 95 -11.43 -10.63 -12.60
C LEU A 95 -12.17 -10.53 -11.25
N ILE A 96 -11.76 -9.57 -10.42
CA ILE A 96 -12.29 -9.36 -9.08
C ILE A 96 -12.83 -7.93 -8.92
N PRO A 97 -13.84 -7.72 -8.07
CA PRO A 97 -14.28 -6.37 -7.70
C PRO A 97 -13.17 -5.65 -6.93
N GLY A 98 -12.88 -4.40 -7.32
CA GLY A 98 -11.85 -3.57 -6.72
C GLY A 98 -11.56 -2.31 -7.54
N SER A 99 -10.58 -1.51 -7.10
CA SER A 99 -10.16 -0.32 -7.86
C SER A 99 -9.41 -0.72 -9.13
N MET A 100 -9.57 0.05 -10.22
CA MET A 100 -9.07 -0.33 -11.55
C MET A 100 -7.57 -0.62 -11.61
N GLY A 101 -6.78 0.02 -10.74
CA GLY A 101 -5.33 -0.20 -10.66
C GLY A 101 -4.91 -1.40 -9.82
N GLU A 102 -5.77 -1.91 -8.94
CA GLU A 102 -5.41 -2.90 -7.91
C GLU A 102 -5.87 -4.32 -8.26
N THR A 103 -6.81 -4.48 -9.20
CA THR A 103 -7.41 -5.78 -9.52
C THR A 103 -6.41 -6.75 -10.17
N SER A 104 -5.60 -6.31 -11.14
CA SER A 104 -4.75 -7.21 -11.93
C SER A 104 -3.31 -7.27 -11.43
N THR A 105 -2.97 -8.31 -10.67
CA THR A 105 -1.61 -8.53 -10.16
C THR A 105 -0.61 -8.76 -11.30
N ILE A 106 -1.00 -9.48 -12.36
CA ILE A 106 -0.12 -9.73 -13.50
C ILE A 106 0.28 -8.43 -14.23
N ALA A 107 -0.67 -7.51 -14.45
CA ALA A 107 -0.38 -6.22 -15.07
C ALA A 107 0.55 -5.37 -14.20
N ILE A 108 0.37 -5.43 -12.87
CA ILE A 108 1.23 -4.76 -11.91
C ILE A 108 2.66 -5.34 -11.94
N LEU A 109 2.81 -6.66 -12.02
CA LEU A 109 4.13 -7.30 -12.11
C LEU A 109 4.87 -6.93 -13.40
N ILE A 110 4.16 -6.83 -14.53
CA ILE A 110 4.75 -6.31 -15.78
C ILE A 110 5.24 -4.87 -15.57
N GLY A 111 4.42 -4.03 -14.94
CA GLY A 111 4.81 -2.68 -14.55
C GLY A 111 6.05 -2.65 -13.63
N ALA A 112 6.14 -3.58 -12.67
CA ALA A 112 7.28 -3.70 -11.78
C ALA A 112 8.57 -4.01 -12.55
N VAL A 113 8.53 -4.94 -13.49
CA VAL A 113 9.68 -5.27 -14.34
C VAL A 113 10.12 -4.04 -15.14
N ILE A 114 9.17 -3.31 -15.75
CA ILE A 114 9.47 -2.08 -16.50
C ILE A 114 10.14 -1.05 -15.60
N LEU A 115 9.64 -0.82 -14.38
CA LEU A 115 10.19 0.17 -13.44
C LEU A 115 11.58 -0.20 -12.93
N ILE A 116 11.85 -1.50 -12.72
CA ILE A 116 13.15 -2.00 -12.28
C ILE A 116 14.17 -1.89 -13.43
N VAL A 117 13.80 -2.31 -14.64
CA VAL A 117 14.68 -2.25 -15.82
C VAL A 117 14.99 -0.80 -16.21
N SER A 118 14.02 0.10 -16.12
CA SER A 118 14.22 1.53 -16.36
C SER A 118 14.98 2.25 -15.23
N GLN A 119 15.30 1.57 -14.12
CA GLN A 119 15.99 2.11 -12.95
C GLN A 119 15.26 3.28 -12.25
N ILE A 120 13.96 3.42 -12.48
CA ILE A 120 13.12 4.44 -11.82
C ILE A 120 12.67 3.92 -10.44
N GLY A 121 12.27 2.64 -10.38
CA GLY A 121 11.77 2.01 -9.17
C GLY A 121 12.86 1.25 -8.40
N SER A 122 12.90 1.42 -7.09
CA SER A 122 13.82 0.67 -6.22
C SER A 122 13.34 -0.77 -6.00
N TRP A 123 13.98 -1.73 -6.66
CA TRP A 123 13.73 -3.16 -6.44
C TRP A 123 13.94 -3.58 -4.98
N LYS A 124 14.84 -2.90 -4.25
CA LYS A 124 15.09 -3.16 -2.83
C LYS A 124 13.87 -2.85 -1.99
N ILE A 125 13.19 -1.73 -2.23
CA ILE A 125 11.98 -1.39 -1.48
C ILE A 125 10.90 -2.44 -1.78
N MET A 126 10.66 -2.73 -3.07
CA MET A 126 9.65 -3.72 -3.49
C MET A 126 9.87 -5.09 -2.82
N LEU A 127 11.11 -5.59 -2.85
CA LEU A 127 11.47 -6.86 -2.24
C LEU A 127 11.27 -6.85 -0.72
N ASN A 128 11.65 -5.76 -0.05
CA ASN A 128 11.54 -5.68 1.40
C ASN A 128 10.09 -5.49 1.88
N VAL A 129 9.24 -4.81 1.11
CA VAL A 129 7.79 -4.77 1.36
C VAL A 129 7.20 -6.18 1.25
N LEU A 130 7.57 -6.93 0.20
CA LEU A 130 7.15 -8.32 0.04
C LEU A 130 7.64 -9.21 1.19
N LEU A 131 8.89 -9.09 1.58
CA LEU A 131 9.46 -9.84 2.72
C LEU A 131 8.76 -9.49 4.03
N GLY A 132 8.48 -8.22 4.29
CA GLY A 132 7.78 -7.78 5.49
C GLY A 132 6.36 -8.38 5.56
N MET A 133 5.66 -8.40 4.43
CA MET A 133 4.36 -9.05 4.31
C MET A 133 4.45 -10.56 4.56
N ILE A 134 5.39 -11.25 3.91
CA ILE A 134 5.56 -12.72 4.05
C ILE A 134 5.86 -13.08 5.51
N ILE A 135 6.79 -12.35 6.15
CA ILE A 135 7.17 -12.61 7.54
C ILE A 135 5.96 -12.43 8.46
N MET A 136 5.28 -11.29 8.38
CA MET A 136 4.19 -10.99 9.31
C MET A 136 2.97 -11.89 9.09
N SER A 137 2.61 -12.15 7.83
CA SER A 137 1.49 -13.05 7.51
C SER A 137 1.79 -14.50 7.90
N SER A 138 3.03 -14.96 7.73
CA SER A 138 3.42 -16.30 8.20
C SER A 138 3.34 -16.40 9.72
N ILE A 139 3.75 -15.36 10.46
CA ILE A 139 3.60 -15.31 11.92
C ILE A 139 2.12 -15.42 12.33
N PHE A 140 1.22 -14.68 11.69
CA PHE A 140 -0.21 -14.77 12.01
C PHE A 140 -0.84 -16.10 11.63
N ASN A 141 -0.45 -16.71 10.51
CA ASN A 141 -0.91 -18.04 10.13
C ASN A 141 -0.44 -19.11 11.13
N LEU A 142 0.75 -18.96 11.71
CA LEU A 142 1.27 -19.88 12.73
C LEU A 142 0.58 -19.73 14.08
N ILE A 143 0.28 -18.49 14.50
CA ILE A 143 -0.46 -18.23 15.75
C ILE A 143 -1.89 -18.72 15.60
N GLY A 144 -2.53 -18.40 14.47
CA GLY A 144 -3.92 -18.68 14.19
C GLY A 144 -4.88 -17.92 15.11
N SER A 145 -6.14 -17.81 14.70
CA SER A 145 -7.22 -17.33 15.57
C SER A 145 -8.54 -17.96 15.19
N SER A 146 -9.31 -18.44 16.17
CA SER A 146 -10.69 -18.90 15.98
C SER A 146 -11.68 -17.74 15.93
N THR A 147 -11.29 -16.56 16.42
CA THR A 147 -12.15 -15.38 16.49
C THR A 147 -11.96 -14.43 15.32
N ASN A 148 -10.89 -14.57 14.54
CA ASN A 148 -10.60 -13.70 13.41
C ASN A 148 -10.15 -14.54 12.19
N PRO A 149 -10.99 -14.67 11.14
CA PRO A 149 -10.67 -15.47 9.96
C PRO A 149 -9.49 -14.93 9.15
N MET A 150 -9.19 -13.62 9.28
CA MET A 150 -8.09 -12.98 8.55
C MET A 150 -6.71 -13.51 8.95
N PHE A 151 -6.59 -14.16 10.12
CA PHE A 151 -5.35 -14.82 10.56
C PHE A 151 -4.98 -16.03 9.69
N GLN A 152 -5.93 -16.59 8.93
CA GLN A 152 -5.72 -17.75 8.06
C GLN A 152 -5.35 -17.37 6.62
N VAL A 153 -5.26 -16.07 6.31
CA VAL A 153 -4.94 -15.61 4.96
C VAL A 153 -3.47 -15.83 4.67
N THR A 154 -3.20 -16.61 3.64
CA THR A 154 -1.82 -16.95 3.27
C THR A 154 -1.09 -15.75 2.64
N PRO A 155 0.25 -15.71 2.70
CA PRO A 155 1.04 -14.64 2.06
C PRO A 155 0.73 -14.46 0.57
N LEU A 156 0.41 -15.55 -0.12
CA LEU A 156 0.06 -15.54 -1.55
C LEU A 156 -1.27 -14.83 -1.80
N TRP A 157 -2.25 -14.99 -0.91
CA TRP A 157 -3.51 -14.28 -1.01
C TRP A 157 -3.33 -12.79 -0.73
N HIS A 158 -2.53 -12.40 0.27
CA HIS A 158 -2.26 -10.99 0.54
C HIS A 158 -1.60 -10.25 -0.63
N LEU A 159 -0.75 -10.93 -1.41
CA LEU A 159 -0.10 -10.37 -2.59
C LEU A 159 -1.12 -10.04 -3.69
N VAL A 160 -2.07 -10.95 -3.90
CA VAL A 160 -2.99 -10.95 -5.05
C VAL A 160 -4.29 -10.18 -4.75
N THR A 161 -4.53 -9.84 -3.48
CA THR A 161 -5.77 -9.19 -3.06
C THR A 161 -5.57 -7.75 -2.57
N GLY A 162 -6.50 -6.89 -2.97
CA GLY A 162 -6.52 -5.46 -2.64
C GLY A 162 -5.31 -4.69 -3.19
N GLY A 163 -5.05 -3.51 -2.62
CA GLY A 163 -4.02 -2.59 -3.12
C GLY A 163 -2.56 -2.94 -2.81
N PHE A 164 -2.25 -4.15 -2.33
CA PHE A 164 -0.89 -4.47 -1.87
C PHE A 164 0.13 -4.42 -3.02
N ALA A 165 -0.06 -5.22 -4.08
CA ALA A 165 0.88 -5.27 -5.19
C ALA A 165 1.02 -3.90 -5.86
N PHE A 166 -0.10 -3.21 -6.09
CA PHE A 166 -0.11 -1.89 -6.70
C PHE A 166 0.65 -0.87 -5.86
N GLY A 167 0.34 -0.80 -4.56
CA GLY A 167 1.03 0.11 -3.65
C GLY A 167 2.52 -0.21 -3.53
N ALA A 168 2.90 -1.49 -3.50
CA ALA A 168 4.29 -1.92 -3.33
C ALA A 168 5.15 -1.53 -4.54
N VAL A 169 4.59 -1.66 -5.75
CA VAL A 169 5.31 -1.40 -7.00
C VAL A 169 5.32 0.08 -7.36
N PHE A 170 4.19 0.77 -7.19
CA PHE A 170 4.01 2.09 -7.80
C PHE A 170 3.97 3.26 -6.81
N MET A 171 3.81 3.01 -5.51
CA MET A 171 3.63 4.07 -4.51
C MET A 171 4.70 4.05 -3.44
N ALA A 172 5.06 2.87 -2.93
CA ALA A 172 6.15 2.70 -1.97
C ALA A 172 7.53 3.00 -2.59
N THR A 173 7.66 2.89 -3.91
CA THR A 173 8.90 3.15 -4.64
C THR A 173 9.04 4.59 -5.14
N ASP A 174 8.13 5.49 -4.75
CA ASP A 174 8.21 6.91 -5.10
C ASP A 174 9.54 7.51 -4.59
N PRO A 175 10.45 7.93 -5.49
CA PRO A 175 11.82 8.30 -5.11
C PRO A 175 11.91 9.54 -4.22
N VAL A 176 10.84 10.36 -4.16
CA VAL A 176 10.88 11.59 -3.37
C VAL A 176 10.50 11.33 -1.91
N SER A 177 9.45 10.53 -1.66
CA SER A 177 8.95 10.29 -0.31
C SER A 177 9.56 9.06 0.38
N ALA A 178 10.20 8.17 -0.38
CA ALA A 178 10.82 6.97 0.17
C ALA A 178 12.20 7.23 0.80
N ALA A 179 12.69 6.27 1.59
CA ALA A 179 14.03 6.34 2.16
C ALA A 179 15.13 6.28 1.07
N MET A 180 16.13 7.15 1.18
CA MET A 180 17.19 7.31 0.19
C MET A 180 18.38 6.40 0.44
N THR A 181 18.72 6.11 1.70
CA THR A 181 19.89 5.30 2.04
C THR A 181 19.68 3.82 1.72
N GLU A 182 20.73 3.11 1.30
CA GLU A 182 20.62 1.69 0.91
C GLU A 182 20.11 0.78 2.05
N ASN A 183 20.58 1.01 3.28
CA ASN A 183 20.07 0.29 4.46
C ASN A 183 18.70 0.83 4.90
N GLY A 184 18.42 2.11 4.70
CA GLY A 184 17.13 2.71 4.97
C GLY A 184 16.02 2.13 4.11
N LYS A 185 16.27 1.90 2.81
CA LYS A 185 15.34 1.22 1.88
C LYS A 185 14.89 -0.15 2.38
N ILE A 186 15.79 -0.90 3.02
CA ILE A 186 15.50 -2.22 3.60
C ILE A 186 14.52 -2.06 4.76
N PHE A 187 14.86 -1.21 5.74
CA PHE A 187 14.03 -1.01 6.92
C PHE A 187 12.67 -0.38 6.58
N TYR A 188 12.67 0.63 5.70
CA TYR A 188 11.46 1.28 5.19
C TYR A 188 10.51 0.28 4.51
N GLY A 189 11.03 -0.57 3.62
CA GLY A 189 10.22 -1.58 2.95
C GLY A 189 9.65 -2.62 3.93
N LEU A 190 10.49 -3.14 4.84
CA LEU A 190 10.05 -4.10 5.86
C LEU A 190 8.97 -3.50 6.78
N LEU A 191 9.15 -2.25 7.21
CA LEU A 191 8.20 -1.54 8.05
C LEU A 191 6.83 -1.45 7.37
N ILE A 192 6.79 -1.02 6.10
CA ILE A 192 5.54 -0.95 5.34
C ILE A 192 4.91 -2.34 5.24
N GLY A 193 5.65 -3.35 4.77
CA GLY A 193 5.13 -4.71 4.58
C GLY A 193 4.52 -5.31 5.85
N ILE A 194 5.18 -5.13 6.99
CA ILE A 194 4.68 -5.57 8.31
C ILE A 194 3.42 -4.81 8.69
N LEU A 195 3.41 -3.48 8.55
CA LEU A 195 2.27 -2.65 8.91
C LEU A 195 1.04 -2.96 8.07
N VAL A 196 1.20 -3.26 6.78
CA VAL A 196 0.05 -3.65 5.94
C VAL A 196 -0.65 -4.86 6.49
N VAL A 197 0.09 -5.93 6.78
CA VAL A 197 -0.49 -7.16 7.31
C VAL A 197 -1.08 -6.92 8.70
N LEU A 198 -0.41 -6.14 9.54
CA LEU A 198 -0.93 -5.79 10.87
C LEU A 198 -2.27 -5.06 10.76
N VAL A 199 -2.38 -4.06 9.88
CA VAL A 199 -3.65 -3.36 9.67
C VAL A 199 -4.70 -4.31 9.11
N ARG A 200 -4.38 -5.07 8.05
CA ARG A 200 -5.33 -6.01 7.43
C ARG A 200 -5.87 -7.06 8.41
N VAL A 201 -4.99 -7.64 9.21
CA VAL A 201 -5.31 -8.80 10.07
C VAL A 201 -5.87 -8.37 11.42
N VAL A 202 -5.31 -7.35 12.05
CA VAL A 202 -5.65 -6.98 13.44
C VAL A 202 -6.77 -5.94 13.50
N ASN A 203 -6.90 -5.06 12.51
CA ASN A 203 -7.89 -3.98 12.53
C ASN A 203 -9.17 -4.37 11.77
N PRO A 204 -10.30 -4.62 12.47
CA PRO A 204 -11.55 -5.01 11.81
C PRO A 204 -12.22 -3.86 11.05
N ALA A 205 -11.83 -2.61 11.30
CA ALA A 205 -12.46 -1.45 10.66
C ALA A 205 -12.01 -1.25 9.21
N PHE A 206 -10.80 -1.71 8.86
CA PHE A 206 -10.17 -1.42 7.58
C PHE A 206 -9.62 -2.69 6.94
N PRO A 207 -10.32 -3.27 5.94
CA PRO A 207 -9.83 -4.46 5.25
C PRO A 207 -8.59 -4.14 4.40
N GLU A 208 -8.41 -2.89 3.95
CA GLU A 208 -7.24 -2.40 3.20
C GLU A 208 -6.24 -1.71 4.15
N GLY A 209 -4.94 -1.97 4.00
CA GLY A 209 -3.90 -1.44 4.88
C GLY A 209 -2.73 -0.74 4.18
N MET A 210 -2.66 -0.80 2.84
CA MET A 210 -1.51 -0.34 2.06
C MET A 210 -1.37 1.18 2.08
N MET A 211 -2.47 1.90 1.89
CA MET A 211 -2.42 3.37 1.90
C MET A 211 -1.86 3.92 3.21
N LEU A 212 -2.40 3.46 4.35
CA LEU A 212 -2.00 3.94 5.67
C LEU A 212 -0.58 3.50 6.02
N ALA A 213 -0.19 2.27 5.66
CA ALA A 213 1.16 1.77 5.91
C ALA A 213 2.23 2.57 5.13
N ILE A 214 1.99 2.89 3.84
CA ILE A 214 2.93 3.71 3.06
C ILE A 214 3.02 5.12 3.63
N LEU A 215 1.88 5.78 3.91
CA LEU A 215 1.89 7.13 4.48
C LEU A 215 2.64 7.16 5.82
N PHE A 216 2.44 6.15 6.67
CA PHE A 216 3.20 6.00 7.89
C PHE A 216 4.69 5.83 7.59
N GLY A 217 5.06 4.90 6.70
CA GLY A 217 6.45 4.70 6.26
C GLY A 217 7.11 5.99 5.78
N ASN A 218 6.39 6.82 5.00
CA ASN A 218 6.88 8.08 4.47
C ASN A 218 7.21 9.10 5.58
N VAL A 219 6.39 9.17 6.63
CA VAL A 219 6.68 10.01 7.82
C VAL A 219 7.97 9.56 8.51
N PHE A 220 8.23 8.25 8.56
CA PHE A 220 9.44 7.70 9.20
C PHE A 220 10.67 7.69 8.29
N ALA A 221 10.53 7.83 6.96
CA ALA A 221 11.65 7.77 6.02
C ALA A 221 12.79 8.74 6.36
N PRO A 222 12.55 10.04 6.67
CA PRO A 222 13.62 10.96 7.05
C PRO A 222 14.34 10.57 8.36
N ILE A 223 13.60 9.99 9.32
CA ILE A 223 14.16 9.53 10.60
C ILE A 223 15.07 8.32 10.35
N ILE A 224 14.60 7.36 9.56
CA ILE A 224 15.35 6.17 9.16
C ILE A 224 16.67 6.59 8.49
N ASP A 225 16.60 7.48 7.50
CA ASP A 225 17.79 7.95 6.79
C ASP A 225 18.77 8.69 7.72
N LYS A 226 18.27 9.55 8.62
CA LYS A 226 19.13 10.25 9.59
C LYS A 226 19.92 9.28 10.47
N ILE A 227 19.30 8.18 10.92
CA ILE A 227 19.97 7.16 11.74
C ILE A 227 21.13 6.50 10.96
N PHE A 228 20.87 6.09 9.71
CA PHE A 228 21.88 5.42 8.89
C PHE A 228 22.99 6.36 8.41
N ILE A 229 22.65 7.61 8.06
CA ILE A 229 23.64 8.63 7.69
C ILE A 229 24.58 8.90 8.87
N ASN A 230 24.05 9.16 10.06
CA ASN A 230 24.86 9.41 11.25
C ASN A 230 25.75 8.22 11.62
N SER A 231 25.23 7.00 11.46
CA SER A 231 26.01 5.77 11.68
C SER A 231 27.17 5.65 10.69
N ASN A 232 26.95 6.02 9.42
CA ASN A 232 27.99 6.03 8.41
C ASN A 232 29.04 7.12 8.67
N ILE A 233 28.64 8.30 9.12
CA ILE A 233 29.56 9.38 9.51
C ILE A 233 30.45 8.92 10.67
N LYS A 234 29.86 8.36 11.74
CA LYS A 234 30.63 7.83 12.89
C LYS A 234 31.63 6.75 12.47
N ARG A 235 31.22 5.83 11.59
CA ARG A 235 32.12 4.80 11.04
C ARG A 235 33.27 5.37 10.23
N ARG A 236 33.06 6.47 9.49
CA ARG A 236 34.12 7.15 8.72
C ARG A 236 35.10 7.87 9.63
N LEU A 237 34.62 8.58 10.66
CA LEU A 237 35.46 9.25 11.65
C LEU A 237 36.36 8.25 12.39
N ALA A 238 35.77 7.14 12.89
CA ALA A 238 36.52 6.09 13.56
C ALA A 238 37.60 5.41 12.69
N LYS A 239 37.40 5.33 11.36
CA LYS A 239 38.41 4.82 10.43
C LYS A 239 39.54 5.82 10.15
N ASN A 240 39.23 7.11 10.22
CA ASN A 240 40.17 8.18 9.91
C ASN A 240 40.89 8.73 11.16
N GLY A 241 40.62 8.18 12.35
CA GLY A 241 41.30 8.56 13.60
C GLY A 241 40.97 9.98 14.10
N LEU A 242 39.82 10.54 13.69
CA LEU A 242 39.28 11.81 14.18
C LEU A 242 38.22 11.59 15.26
#